data_AF-A0A2N2CTH0-F1
#
_entry.id   AF-A0A2N2CTH0-F1
#
_cell.length_a   1.000
_cell.length_b   1.000
_cell.length_c   1.000
_cell.angle_alpha   90.00
_cell.angle_beta   90.00
_cell.angle_gamma   90.00
#
_symmetry.space_group_name_H-M   'P 1'
#
loop_
_entity.id
_entity.type
_entity.pdbx_description
1 polymer ?
#
loop_
_entity_poly.entity_id
_entity_poly.type
_entity_poly.pdbx_seq_one_letter_code
_entity_poly.pdbx_strand_id
1 'polypeptide(L)'
;MSDAKRIGPCRYLAASKPQIKRPPVSFYRCPICGTVLRGSFPEGKVCEVLCCGTKAERLLTKPTEKLPDDRTLSYDIVGGLNENCVRVFWEGKKPDWLYLETFTGGQYMYIKKRPPAVFALAGEDAYAYCDKNPCEKCSFRCKNGFVLYAWYEGEGLYSLQLNQIASTPGSSANTTRKPQRSQ
;
A
#
# COMPACT_ATOMS: atom_id res chain seq x y z
N MET A 1 -33.24 -22.50 8.54
CA MET A 1 -32.41 -22.69 7.34
C MET A 1 -31.08 -22.02 7.62
N SER A 2 -30.01 -22.80 7.76
CA SER A 2 -28.69 -22.30 8.11
C SER A 2 -28.17 -21.37 7.03
N ASP A 3 -27.86 -20.12 7.40
CA ASP A 3 -27.10 -19.18 6.58
C ASP A 3 -25.72 -19.77 6.26
N ALA A 4 -25.65 -20.60 5.22
CA ALA A 4 -24.39 -20.94 4.58
C ALA A 4 -23.84 -19.62 4.05
N LYS A 5 -22.91 -19.02 4.80
CA LYS A 5 -22.31 -17.71 4.51
C LYS A 5 -21.83 -17.72 3.06
N ARG A 6 -22.61 -17.07 2.18
CA ARG A 6 -22.39 -17.09 0.73
C ARG A 6 -20.95 -16.66 0.45
N ILE A 7 -20.19 -17.57 -0.17
CA ILE A 7 -18.81 -17.30 -0.59
C ILE A 7 -18.88 -16.24 -1.70
N GLY A 8 -18.24 -15.10 -1.46
CA GLY A 8 -18.19 -14.01 -2.43
C GLY A 8 -17.32 -14.38 -3.64
N PRO A 9 -17.61 -13.86 -4.84
CA PRO A 9 -16.85 -14.17 -6.07
C PRO A 9 -15.39 -13.70 -6.00
N CYS A 10 -15.08 -12.72 -5.16
CA CYS A 10 -13.74 -12.18 -4.97
C CYS A 10 -12.96 -12.88 -3.84
N ARG A 11 -13.59 -13.82 -3.13
CA ARG A 11 -13.02 -14.45 -1.93
C ARG A 11 -11.77 -15.27 -2.25
N TYR A 12 -10.74 -15.10 -1.44
CA TYR A 12 -9.66 -16.06 -1.39
C TYR A 12 -10.08 -17.35 -0.69
N LEU A 13 -9.83 -18.50 -1.32
CA LEU A 13 -10.33 -19.79 -0.83
C LEU A 13 -9.29 -20.64 -0.10
N ALA A 14 -7.98 -20.37 -0.29
CA ALA A 14 -6.96 -21.16 0.37
C ALA A 14 -6.75 -20.74 1.83
N ALA A 15 -6.22 -21.65 2.65
CA ALA A 15 -5.96 -21.41 4.07
C ALA A 15 -4.63 -20.67 4.33
N SER A 16 -3.66 -20.81 3.42
CA SER A 16 -2.33 -20.22 3.57
C SER A 16 -2.24 -18.85 2.90
N LYS A 17 -1.28 -18.04 3.35
CA LYS A 17 -0.98 -16.77 2.69
C LYS A 17 -0.43 -17.02 1.28
N PRO A 18 -0.88 -16.29 0.25
CA PRO A 18 -0.30 -16.37 -1.08
C PRO A 18 1.20 -16.04 -1.09
N GLN A 19 1.93 -16.69 -1.99
CA GLN A 19 3.31 -16.32 -2.29
C GLN A 19 3.33 -15.19 -3.33
N ILE A 20 4.32 -14.30 -3.25
CA ILE A 20 4.54 -13.29 -4.28
C ILE A 20 5.13 -14.00 -5.51
N LYS A 21 4.36 -14.10 -6.60
CA LYS A 21 4.77 -14.81 -7.83
C LYS A 21 4.93 -13.84 -9.01
N ARG A 22 5.69 -12.76 -8.80
CA ARG A 22 5.90 -11.74 -9.84
C ARG A 22 7.23 -11.02 -9.68
N PRO A 23 7.81 -10.53 -10.79
CA PRO A 23 8.94 -9.61 -10.70
C PRO A 23 8.51 -8.25 -10.10
N PRO A 24 9.42 -7.56 -9.39
CA PRO A 24 9.13 -6.25 -8.83
C PRO A 24 8.88 -5.21 -9.93
N VAL A 25 7.97 -4.27 -9.67
CA VAL A 25 7.77 -3.10 -10.53
C VAL A 25 8.99 -2.18 -10.46
N SER A 26 9.30 -1.54 -11.57
CA SER A 26 10.26 -0.44 -11.65
C SER A 26 9.66 0.71 -12.46
N PHE A 27 10.01 1.93 -12.05
CA PHE A 27 9.54 3.15 -12.68
C PHE A 27 10.72 3.89 -13.30
N TYR A 28 10.47 4.55 -14.43
CA TYR A 28 11.46 5.31 -15.18
C TYR A 28 10.86 6.62 -15.62
N ARG A 29 11.68 7.66 -15.80
CA ARG A 29 11.25 8.95 -16.34
C ARG A 29 12.05 9.27 -17.58
N CYS A 30 11.38 9.65 -18.66
CA CYS A 30 12.05 10.17 -19.83
C CYS A 30 12.58 11.58 -19.54
N PRO A 31 13.88 11.87 -19.78
CA PRO A 31 14.43 13.21 -19.55
C PRO A 31 13.93 14.24 -20.58
N ILE A 32 13.45 13.80 -21.75
CA ILE A 32 13.00 14.69 -22.83
C ILE A 32 11.55 15.11 -22.64
N CYS A 33 10.62 14.13 -22.59
CA CYS A 33 9.18 14.42 -22.53
C CYS A 33 8.59 14.37 -21.12
N GLY A 34 9.37 13.97 -20.11
CA GLY A 34 8.91 13.82 -18.73
C GLY A 34 8.00 12.62 -18.46
N THR A 35 7.68 11.80 -19.47
CA THR A 35 6.80 10.63 -19.31
C THR A 35 7.36 9.65 -18.28
N VAL A 36 6.50 9.23 -17.35
CA VAL A 36 6.80 8.12 -16.45
C VAL A 36 6.41 6.79 -17.09
N LEU A 37 7.38 5.89 -17.19
CA LEU A 37 7.23 4.54 -17.71
C LEU A 37 7.26 3.55 -16.54
N ARG A 38 6.54 2.44 -16.70
CA ARG A 38 6.49 1.34 -15.72
C ARG A 38 6.84 0.04 -16.42
N GLY A 39 7.70 -0.76 -15.80
CA GLY A 39 8.04 -2.10 -16.27
C GLY A 39 8.22 -3.08 -15.11
N SER A 40 8.05 -4.37 -15.41
CA SER A 40 8.39 -5.48 -14.51
C SER A 40 9.35 -6.36 -15.28
N PHE A 41 10.56 -6.52 -14.77
CA PHE A 41 11.64 -7.22 -15.46
C PHE A 41 12.03 -8.46 -14.66
N PRO A 42 12.27 -9.62 -15.31
CA PRO A 42 12.75 -10.81 -14.62
C PRO A 42 14.01 -10.51 -13.82
N GLU A 43 14.15 -11.18 -12.68
CA GLU A 43 15.31 -11.02 -11.81
C GLU A 43 16.60 -11.37 -12.56
N GLY A 44 17.66 -10.59 -12.32
CA GLY A 44 18.96 -10.75 -12.98
C GLY A 44 19.02 -10.26 -14.43
N LYS A 45 17.93 -9.73 -15.00
CA LYS A 45 17.96 -9.10 -16.32
C LYS A 45 18.08 -7.58 -16.19
N VAL A 46 19.11 -7.04 -16.83
CA VAL A 46 19.26 -5.59 -17.01
C VAL A 46 18.57 -5.23 -18.33
N CYS A 47 17.47 -4.49 -18.23
CA CYS A 47 16.74 -3.99 -19.39
C CYS A 47 16.92 -2.48 -19.51
N GLU A 48 17.29 -2.03 -20.70
CA GLU A 48 17.30 -0.61 -21.01
C GLU A 48 15.91 -0.17 -21.45
N VAL A 49 15.43 0.93 -20.86
CA VAL A 49 14.13 1.51 -21.17
C VAL A 49 14.37 2.75 -22.01
N LEU A 50 13.81 2.80 -23.22
CA LEU A 50 13.97 3.92 -24.14
C LEU A 50 12.65 4.70 -24.29
N CYS A 51 12.75 6.02 -24.39
CA CYS A 51 11.65 6.91 -24.74
C CYS A 51 12.20 8.16 -25.41
N CYS A 52 11.53 8.65 -26.47
CA CYS A 52 12.05 9.76 -27.28
C CYS A 52 13.45 9.51 -27.86
N GLY A 53 13.79 8.25 -28.15
CA GLY A 53 15.10 7.85 -28.66
C GLY A 53 16.25 7.91 -27.64
N THR A 54 15.97 8.24 -26.37
CA THR A 54 16.98 8.29 -25.31
C THR A 54 16.65 7.33 -24.17
N LYS A 55 17.68 6.98 -23.40
CA LYS A 55 17.55 6.12 -22.22
C LYS A 55 16.77 6.85 -21.13
N ALA A 56 15.70 6.22 -20.67
CA ALA A 56 14.92 6.70 -19.55
C ALA A 56 15.67 6.45 -18.23
N GLU A 57 15.54 7.38 -17.30
CA GLU A 57 16.20 7.34 -16.01
C GLU A 57 15.36 6.57 -15.00
N ARG A 58 15.96 5.65 -14.23
CA ARG A 58 15.24 4.89 -13.21
C ARG A 58 14.85 5.81 -12.06
N LEU A 59 13.57 5.80 -11.69
CA LEU A 59 13.07 6.51 -10.52
C LEU A 59 13.31 5.67 -9.27
N LEU A 60 14.05 6.25 -8.32
CA LEU A 60 14.19 5.68 -6.98
C LEU A 60 13.05 6.15 -6.09
N THR A 61 12.53 5.21 -5.30
CA THR A 61 11.40 5.47 -4.40
C THR A 61 11.91 5.96 -3.05
N LYS A 62 11.28 7.00 -2.51
CA LYS A 62 11.50 7.45 -1.14
C LYS A 62 10.40 6.87 -0.22
N PRO A 63 10.69 6.50 1.02
CA PRO A 63 9.64 6.13 1.97
C PRO A 63 8.72 7.34 2.24
N THR A 64 7.43 7.11 2.47
CA THR A 64 6.44 8.18 2.68
C THR A 64 6.70 9.04 3.92
N GLU A 65 7.47 8.54 4.88
CA GLU A 65 7.96 9.29 6.05
C GLU A 65 8.89 10.45 5.66
N LYS A 66 9.38 10.48 4.40
CA LYS A 66 10.16 11.58 3.82
C LYS A 66 9.34 12.51 2.93
N LEU A 67 8.00 12.40 2.95
CA LEU A 67 7.16 13.42 2.35
C LEU A 67 7.38 14.76 3.07
N PRO A 68 7.22 15.90 2.38
CA PRO A 68 7.26 17.20 3.04
C PRO A 68 6.17 17.31 4.12
N ASP A 69 6.42 18.10 5.17
CA ASP A 69 5.53 18.20 6.34
C ASP A 69 4.12 18.76 6.02
N ASP A 70 3.95 19.37 4.84
CA ASP A 70 2.68 19.92 4.37
C ASP A 70 1.69 18.85 3.85
N ARG A 71 2.08 17.57 3.85
CA ARG A 71 1.25 16.48 3.33
C ARG A 71 1.52 15.15 3.99
N THR A 72 0.54 14.27 3.90
CA THR A 72 0.63 12.90 4.40
C THR A 72 0.00 11.92 3.42
N LEU A 73 0.39 10.65 3.53
CA LEU A 73 -0.24 9.54 2.82
C LEU A 73 -0.51 8.42 3.82
N SER A 74 -1.74 7.90 3.85
CA SER A 74 -2.12 6.81 4.74
C SER A 74 -3.07 5.85 4.05
N TYR A 75 -3.31 4.70 4.68
CA TYR A 75 -4.25 3.70 4.17
C TYR A 75 -5.01 2.99 5.29
N ASP A 76 -6.15 2.45 4.92
CA ASP A 76 -6.80 1.36 5.63
C ASP A 76 -7.18 0.23 4.66
N ILE A 77 -7.56 -0.90 5.25
CA ILE A 77 -8.10 -2.05 4.54
C ILE A 77 -9.51 -2.23 5.08
N VAL A 78 -10.50 -2.23 4.18
CA VAL A 78 -11.92 -2.40 4.55
C VAL A 78 -12.52 -3.57 3.81
N GLY A 79 -13.67 -4.01 4.29
CA GLY A 79 -14.30 -5.27 3.89
C GLY A 79 -13.83 -6.43 4.74
N GLY A 80 -14.05 -7.63 4.24
CA GLY A 80 -13.92 -8.87 4.98
C GLY A 80 -13.37 -10.02 4.14
N LEU A 81 -13.75 -11.25 4.49
CA LEU A 81 -13.29 -12.47 3.81
C LEU A 81 -13.80 -12.58 2.38
N ASN A 82 -14.99 -12.06 2.10
CA ASN A 82 -15.64 -12.19 0.79
C ASN A 82 -15.18 -11.15 -0.22
N GLU A 83 -14.90 -9.94 0.25
CA GLU A 83 -14.48 -8.80 -0.55
C GLU A 83 -13.76 -7.82 0.38
N ASN A 84 -12.59 -7.36 -0.05
CA ASN A 84 -11.88 -6.30 0.65
C ASN A 84 -11.19 -5.38 -0.34
N CYS A 85 -10.90 -4.17 0.11
CA CYS A 85 -10.22 -3.18 -0.68
C CYS A 85 -9.22 -2.39 0.17
N VAL A 86 -8.23 -1.80 -0.48
CA VAL A 86 -7.36 -0.80 0.14
C VAL A 86 -7.95 0.56 -0.15
N ARG A 87 -8.16 1.37 0.88
CA ARG A 87 -8.45 2.80 0.72
C ARG A 87 -7.20 3.60 1.05
N VAL A 88 -6.88 4.55 0.19
CA VAL A 88 -5.72 5.43 0.35
C VAL A 88 -6.21 6.86 0.56
N PHE A 89 -5.67 7.50 1.59
CA PHE A 89 -5.98 8.85 2.00
C PHE A 89 -4.73 9.72 1.89
N TRP A 90 -4.94 11.01 1.64
CA TRP A 90 -3.88 12.02 1.65
C TRP A 90 -4.42 13.33 2.20
N GLU A 91 -3.55 14.10 2.81
CA GLU A 91 -3.79 15.48 3.24
C GLU A 91 -2.78 16.41 2.57
N GLY A 92 -3.13 17.68 2.41
CA GLY A 92 -2.28 18.65 1.69
C GLY A 92 -2.29 18.43 0.17
N LYS A 93 -1.10 18.50 -0.46
CA LYS A 93 -0.95 18.29 -1.91
C LYS A 93 -1.26 16.83 -2.27
N LYS A 94 -2.16 16.63 -3.24
CA LYS A 94 -2.51 15.30 -3.75
C LYS A 94 -1.39 14.70 -4.61
N PRO A 95 -1.22 13.38 -4.63
CA PRO A 95 -0.42 12.74 -5.67
C PRO A 95 -1.08 12.89 -7.05
N ASP A 96 -0.30 12.81 -8.11
CA ASP A 96 -0.78 12.82 -9.49
C ASP A 96 -1.39 11.47 -9.87
N TRP A 97 -0.72 10.40 -9.46
CA TRP A 97 -1.20 9.03 -9.60
C TRP A 97 -0.71 8.16 -8.45
N LEU A 98 -1.47 7.07 -8.23
CA LEU A 98 -1.15 6.00 -7.30
C LEU A 98 -0.98 4.69 -8.08
N TYR A 99 -0.09 3.83 -7.61
CA TYR A 99 0.04 2.47 -8.08
C TYR A 99 0.10 1.52 -6.89
N LEU A 100 -0.90 0.64 -6.75
CA LEU A 100 -0.90 -0.40 -5.73
C LEU A 100 -0.33 -1.67 -6.33
N GLU A 101 0.76 -2.15 -5.76
CA GLU A 101 1.43 -3.38 -6.13
C GLU A 101 1.07 -4.48 -5.13
N THR A 102 0.63 -5.66 -5.60
CA THR A 102 -0.06 -6.68 -4.80
C THR A 102 0.62 -8.06 -4.88
N PHE A 103 -0.05 -9.20 -4.63
CA PHE A 103 0.57 -10.53 -4.87
C PHE A 103 0.54 -10.89 -6.35
N THR A 104 -0.56 -10.56 -7.04
CA THR A 104 -0.78 -10.98 -8.43
C THR A 104 -0.42 -9.94 -9.48
N GLY A 105 -0.11 -8.69 -9.09
CA GLY A 105 0.28 -7.66 -10.06
C GLY A 105 0.25 -6.26 -9.47
N GLY A 106 -0.38 -5.34 -10.17
CA GLY A 106 -0.67 -4.03 -9.62
C GLY A 106 -1.73 -3.25 -10.38
N GLN A 107 -2.30 -2.27 -9.70
CA GLN A 107 -3.39 -1.43 -10.17
C GLN A 107 -2.90 0.02 -10.23
N TYR A 108 -3.17 0.71 -11.34
CA TYR A 108 -2.77 2.10 -11.56
C TYR A 108 -3.98 3.02 -11.55
N MET A 109 -3.88 4.16 -10.87
CA MET A 109 -4.98 5.11 -10.75
C MET A 109 -4.48 6.56 -10.84
N TYR A 110 -4.99 7.31 -11.82
CA TYR A 110 -4.85 8.77 -11.85
C TYR A 110 -5.75 9.44 -10.81
N ILE A 111 -5.20 10.38 -10.04
CA ILE A 111 -5.93 11.02 -8.95
C ILE A 111 -6.58 12.31 -9.43
N LYS A 112 -7.90 12.22 -9.60
CA LYS A 112 -8.77 13.34 -10.05
C LYS A 112 -9.73 13.84 -8.97
N LYS A 113 -10.04 13.02 -7.97
CA LYS A 113 -11.02 13.31 -6.91
C LYS A 113 -10.31 13.45 -5.57
N ARG A 114 -11.04 13.93 -4.56
CA ARG A 114 -10.63 13.92 -3.15
C ARG A 114 -10.53 12.47 -2.63
N PRO A 115 -9.76 12.22 -1.56
CA PRO A 115 -9.65 10.89 -0.97
C PRO A 115 -11.01 10.37 -0.45
N PRO A 116 -11.18 9.05 -0.31
CA PRO A 116 -10.17 8.02 -0.60
C PRO A 116 -10.08 7.60 -2.07
N ALA A 117 -8.88 7.21 -2.50
CA ALA A 117 -8.72 6.32 -3.67
C ALA A 117 -8.94 4.88 -3.22
N VAL A 118 -9.66 4.08 -4.00
CA VAL A 118 -10.07 2.71 -3.62
C VAL A 118 -9.54 1.69 -4.62
N PHE A 119 -8.77 0.72 -4.13
CA PHE A 119 -8.27 -0.41 -4.90
C PHE A 119 -8.98 -1.70 -4.47
N ALA A 120 -9.87 -2.22 -5.30
CA ALA A 120 -10.56 -3.47 -5.04
C ALA A 120 -9.60 -4.66 -5.13
N LEU A 121 -9.76 -5.65 -4.26
CA LEU A 121 -8.93 -6.85 -4.22
C LEU A 121 -9.79 -8.10 -4.52
N ALA A 122 -9.20 -9.07 -5.20
CA ALA A 122 -9.86 -10.33 -5.54
C ALA A 122 -8.87 -11.49 -5.53
N GLY A 123 -9.37 -12.71 -5.32
CA GLY A 123 -8.54 -13.93 -5.36
C GLY A 123 -7.40 -13.85 -4.35
N GLU A 124 -6.18 -14.19 -4.76
CA GLU A 124 -4.98 -14.12 -3.89
C GLU A 124 -4.83 -12.74 -3.23
N ASP A 125 -5.11 -11.66 -3.96
CA ASP A 125 -4.98 -10.31 -3.41
C ASP A 125 -6.01 -10.02 -2.31
N ALA A 126 -7.16 -10.70 -2.30
CA ALA A 126 -8.20 -10.58 -1.27
C ALA A 126 -7.89 -11.38 0.01
N TYR A 127 -6.72 -12.02 0.13
CA TYR A 127 -6.34 -12.78 1.32
C TYR A 127 -6.53 -11.99 2.64
N ALA A 128 -7.22 -12.59 3.61
CA ALA A 128 -7.42 -12.02 4.94
C ALA A 128 -7.61 -13.13 5.99
N TYR A 129 -7.04 -12.94 7.19
CA TYR A 129 -7.20 -13.86 8.33
C TYR A 129 -8.49 -13.65 9.13
N CYS A 130 -9.12 -12.49 8.99
CA CYS A 130 -10.31 -12.12 9.77
C CYS A 130 -11.27 -11.27 8.94
N ASP A 131 -12.49 -11.12 9.45
CA ASP A 131 -13.59 -10.36 8.83
C ASP A 131 -13.71 -8.94 9.42
N LYS A 132 -12.67 -8.45 10.10
CA LYS A 132 -12.69 -7.14 10.77
C LYS A 132 -12.70 -6.03 9.73
N ASN A 133 -13.65 -5.11 9.89
CA ASN A 133 -13.87 -4.00 8.98
C ASN A 133 -14.09 -2.68 9.76
N PRO A 134 -13.17 -1.69 9.70
CA PRO A 134 -11.87 -1.76 9.02
C PRO A 134 -10.92 -2.75 9.70
N CYS A 135 -9.91 -3.21 8.95
CA CYS A 135 -8.83 -4.03 9.47
C CYS A 135 -8.06 -3.26 10.56
N GLU A 136 -7.90 -3.89 11.72
CA GLU A 136 -7.17 -3.33 12.86
C GLU A 136 -5.64 -3.37 12.73
N LYS A 137 -5.09 -3.78 11.57
CA LYS A 137 -3.64 -3.88 11.35
C LYS A 137 -2.97 -4.78 12.40
N CYS A 138 -3.48 -6.00 12.58
CA CYS A 138 -2.96 -6.97 13.54
C CYS A 138 -1.61 -7.58 13.12
N SER A 139 -0.98 -8.36 14.00
CA SER A 139 0.32 -9.02 13.78
C SER A 139 0.37 -9.93 12.55
N PHE A 140 -0.77 -10.48 12.12
CA PHE A 140 -0.87 -11.32 10.93
C PHE A 140 -0.57 -10.58 9.62
N ARG A 141 -0.77 -9.26 9.57
CA ARG A 141 -0.46 -8.38 8.42
C ARG A 141 -0.86 -9.00 7.07
N CYS A 142 -2.17 -9.16 6.86
CA CYS A 142 -2.74 -9.86 5.70
C CYS A 142 -2.18 -9.36 4.35
N LYS A 143 -1.90 -8.06 4.23
CA LYS A 143 -1.39 -7.42 3.02
C LYS A 143 0.12 -7.14 3.05
N ASN A 144 0.87 -7.74 3.99
CA ASN A 144 2.32 -7.63 4.00
C ASN A 144 2.91 -8.17 2.69
N GLY A 145 3.74 -7.36 2.02
CA GLY A 145 4.21 -7.60 0.65
C GLY A 145 3.51 -6.74 -0.40
N PHE A 146 2.41 -6.05 -0.05
CA PHE A 146 1.83 -5.01 -0.90
C PHE A 146 2.58 -3.69 -0.70
N VAL A 147 2.77 -2.95 -1.79
CA VAL A 147 3.42 -1.65 -1.79
C VAL A 147 2.56 -0.65 -2.54
N LEU A 148 2.23 0.46 -1.90
CA LEU A 148 1.62 1.59 -2.56
C LEU A 148 2.71 2.56 -3.02
N TYR A 149 2.65 2.96 -4.28
CA TYR A 149 3.52 3.98 -4.85
C TYR A 149 2.72 5.24 -5.16
N ALA A 150 3.26 6.41 -4.83
CA ALA A 150 2.65 7.70 -5.05
C ALA A 150 3.61 8.63 -5.78
N TRP A 151 3.17 9.19 -6.91
CA TRP A 151 3.95 10.15 -7.68
C TRP A 151 3.49 11.58 -7.44
N TYR A 152 4.46 12.45 -7.27
CA TYR A 152 4.29 13.89 -7.20
C TYR A 152 5.19 14.51 -8.28
N GLU A 153 4.59 15.07 -9.32
CA GLU A 153 5.33 15.73 -10.40
C GLU A 153 6.22 16.84 -9.81
N GLY A 154 7.49 16.83 -10.20
CA GLY A 154 8.52 17.75 -9.68
C GLY A 154 9.17 17.33 -8.35
N GLU A 155 8.62 16.36 -7.61
CA GLU A 155 9.14 15.96 -6.28
C GLU A 155 9.64 14.51 -6.24
N GLY A 156 9.00 13.64 -7.02
CA GLY A 156 9.43 12.27 -7.26
C GLY A 156 8.44 11.20 -6.79
N LEU A 157 8.96 9.99 -6.65
CA LEU A 157 8.21 8.78 -6.36
C LEU A 157 8.37 8.38 -4.89
N TYR A 158 7.26 8.14 -4.21
CA TYR A 158 7.21 7.69 -2.83
C TYR A 158 6.59 6.30 -2.71
N SER A 159 6.99 5.53 -1.70
CA SER A 159 6.48 4.18 -1.43
C SER A 159 6.03 4.01 0.02
N LEU A 160 4.91 3.32 0.20
CA LEU A 160 4.29 2.99 1.48
C LEU A 160 4.00 1.49 1.54
N GLN A 161 4.61 0.81 2.52
CA GLN A 161 4.41 -0.62 2.74
C GLN A 161 3.09 -0.86 3.49
N LEU A 162 2.29 -1.83 3.02
CA LEU A 162 1.02 -2.19 3.66
C LEU A 162 1.24 -3.26 4.76
N ASN A 163 2.14 -2.95 5.70
CA ASN A 163 2.60 -3.89 6.73
C ASN A 163 2.55 -3.33 8.15
N GLN A 164 1.84 -2.20 8.34
CA GLN A 164 1.70 -1.56 9.64
C GLN A 164 1.08 -2.53 10.65
N ILE A 165 1.53 -2.43 11.89
CA ILE A 165 0.92 -3.11 13.03
C ILE A 165 0.37 -2.01 13.94
N ALA A 166 -0.90 -2.11 14.35
CA ALA A 166 -1.42 -1.21 15.37
C ALA A 166 -0.60 -1.40 16.65
N SER A 167 0.01 -0.32 17.13
CA SER A 167 0.59 -0.30 18.46
C SER A 167 -0.54 -0.47 19.48
N THR A 168 -0.44 -1.50 20.33
CA THR A 168 -1.35 -1.66 21.46
C THR A 168 -1.33 -0.37 22.29
N PRO A 169 -2.45 0.28 22.60
CA PRO A 169 -2.47 1.33 23.61
C PRO A 169 -2.21 0.66 24.97
N GLY A 170 -0.99 0.74 25.48
CA GLY A 170 -0.68 0.24 26.82
C GLY A 170 0.79 -0.07 27.07
N SER A 171 1.60 0.97 27.32
CA SER A 171 2.67 0.99 28.35
C SER A 171 3.49 2.28 28.26
N SER A 172 2.95 3.38 28.78
CA SER A 172 3.71 4.53 29.25
C SER A 172 2.82 5.34 30.19
N ALA A 173 2.61 4.80 31.38
CA ALA A 173 2.12 5.55 32.53
C ALA A 173 2.71 4.93 33.81
N ASN A 174 4.04 4.92 33.92
CA ASN A 174 4.68 4.77 35.22
C ASN A 174 4.80 6.17 35.82
N THR A 175 3.67 6.73 36.25
CA THR A 175 3.67 7.89 37.13
C THR A 175 4.11 7.41 38.50
N THR A 176 5.35 7.74 38.83
CA THR A 176 5.93 7.64 40.18
C THR A 176 5.00 8.36 41.17
N ARG A 177 4.15 7.61 41.87
CA ARG A 177 3.47 8.13 43.06
C ARG A 177 4.52 8.25 44.17
N LYS A 178 4.91 9.48 44.50
CA LYS A 178 5.60 9.81 45.74
C LYS A 178 4.69 9.43 46.92
N PRO A 179 5.21 8.83 48.01
CA PRO A 179 4.43 8.62 49.21
C PRO A 179 4.20 9.96 49.92
N GLN A 180 2.93 10.30 50.18
CA GLN A 180 2.58 11.37 51.10
C GLN A 180 2.98 10.96 52.52
N ARG A 181 3.83 11.77 53.16
CA ARG A 181 4.02 11.77 54.61
C ARG A 181 2.73 12.23 55.26
N SER A 182 2.14 11.38 56.12
CA SER A 182 1.22 11.80 57.16
C SER A 182 2.00 12.48 58.28
N GLN A 183 1.35 13.48 58.88
CA GLN A 183 1.79 14.18 60.10
C GLN A 183 1.92 13.20 61.28
#